data_AF-H2YT83-F1
#
_entry.id   AF-H2YT83-F1
#
_cell.length_a   1.000
_cell.length_b   1.000
_cell.length_c   1.000
_cell.angle_alpha   90.00
_cell.angle_beta   90.00
_cell.angle_gamma   90.00
#
_symmetry.space_group_name_H-M   'P 1'
#
loop_
_entity.id
_entity.type
_entity.pdbx_description
1 polymer ?
#
loop_
_entity_poly.entity_id
_entity_poly.type
_entity_poly.pdbx_seq_one_letter_code
_entity_poly.pdbx_strand_id
1 'polypeptide(L)'
;MVWRWIQVSSPSKKQQTPGRVWQGEAFDTNRSINTPNISPTPCLKIRNMFERDNETGDNWHLAIQDSILEKCRGNNGILCIRVEKASTEGLVYMKCSTNQGAGQAFKSLHGSWFDGRLVTVKFISLNRFHSHYPDSVGLTSPLTPTSSTPVSTFLPPSPGFTTSTPLHPH
;
A
#
# COMPACT_ATOMS: atom_id res chain seq x y z
N MET A 1 39.83 11.08 -18.56
CA MET A 1 38.95 10.16 -17.80
C MET A 1 37.52 10.60 -18.04
N VAL A 2 36.73 9.82 -18.79
CA VAL A 2 35.34 10.14 -19.15
C VAL A 2 34.41 9.48 -18.14
N TRP A 3 33.58 10.28 -17.46
CA TRP A 3 32.53 9.78 -16.59
C TRP A 3 31.31 9.45 -17.46
N ARG A 4 30.97 8.16 -17.55
CA ARG A 4 29.81 7.67 -18.28
C ARG A 4 28.57 7.82 -17.39
N TRP A 5 27.68 8.74 -17.74
CA TRP A 5 26.40 8.92 -17.07
C TRP A 5 25.48 7.74 -17.41
N ILE A 6 25.12 6.95 -16.40
CA ILE A 6 24.10 5.90 -16.53
C ILE A 6 22.75 6.62 -16.61
N GLN A 7 22.08 6.50 -17.75
CA GLN A 7 20.68 6.85 -17.90
C GLN A 7 19.86 5.87 -17.06
N VAL A 8 19.47 6.26 -15.84
CA VAL A 8 18.40 5.57 -15.11
C VAL A 8 17.13 5.74 -15.93
N SER A 9 16.60 4.61 -16.40
CA SER A 9 15.37 4.50 -17.14
C SER A 9 14.20 5.04 -16.33
N SER A 10 13.57 6.09 -16.84
CA SER A 10 12.28 6.60 -16.35
C SER A 10 11.21 5.50 -16.42
N PRO A 11 10.49 5.18 -15.33
CA PRO A 11 9.34 4.31 -15.45
C PRO A 11 8.17 5.06 -16.10
N SER A 12 7.51 4.34 -16.99
CA SER A 12 6.45 4.77 -17.90
C SER A 12 5.27 5.45 -17.20
N LYS A 13 4.75 6.52 -17.82
CA LYS A 13 3.48 7.20 -17.46
C LYS A 13 2.31 6.21 -17.46
N LYS A 14 2.00 5.63 -16.31
CA LYS A 14 0.62 5.35 -15.89
C LYS A 14 0.23 6.51 -14.99
N GLN A 15 -0.93 7.12 -15.24
CA GLN A 15 -1.44 8.33 -14.56
C GLN A 15 -1.04 8.37 -13.08
N GLN A 16 0.05 9.09 -12.81
CA GLN A 16 0.54 9.39 -11.48
C GLN A 16 -0.42 10.39 -10.86
N THR A 17 -1.08 9.99 -9.77
CA THR A 17 -1.50 10.96 -8.79
C THR A 17 -0.23 11.68 -8.31
N PRO A 18 -0.12 13.01 -8.46
CA PRO A 18 1.06 13.71 -7.98
C PRO A 18 1.06 13.62 -6.45
N GLY A 19 2.11 13.02 -5.87
CA GLY A 19 2.52 13.36 -4.51
C GLY A 19 2.55 12.26 -3.44
N ARG A 20 2.28 10.98 -3.70
CA ARG A 20 2.44 9.93 -2.65
C ARG A 20 3.08 8.66 -3.16
N VAL A 21 4.35 8.47 -2.82
CA VAL A 21 5.14 7.35 -3.31
C VAL A 21 6.07 6.81 -2.23
N TRP A 22 6.22 5.49 -2.22
CA TRP A 22 7.23 4.79 -1.43
C TRP A 22 8.59 4.91 -2.13
N GLN A 23 9.63 5.33 -1.39
CA GLN A 23 10.96 5.64 -1.95
C GLN A 23 12.04 4.63 -1.56
N GLY A 24 11.63 3.48 -0.99
CA GLY A 24 12.54 2.43 -0.51
C GLY A 24 12.66 2.38 1.01
N GLU A 25 13.63 1.61 1.48
CA GLU A 25 13.90 1.39 2.92
C GLU A 25 15.16 2.16 3.33
N ALA A 26 15.15 2.75 4.52
CA ALA A 26 16.28 3.46 5.10
C ALA A 26 17.38 2.52 5.58
N PHE A 27 17.03 1.28 5.91
CA PHE A 27 17.93 0.25 6.42
C PHE A 27 17.37 -1.14 6.09
N ASP A 28 18.24 -2.15 6.06
CA ASP A 28 17.86 -3.55 5.90
C ASP A 28 17.11 -4.06 7.14
N THR A 29 15.78 -3.91 7.16
CA THR A 29 14.95 -4.35 8.30
C THR A 29 15.05 -5.86 8.54
N ASN A 30 15.37 -6.66 7.51
CA ASN A 30 15.53 -8.11 7.64
C ASN A 30 16.74 -8.54 8.49
N ARG A 31 17.75 -7.67 8.66
CA ARG A 31 18.95 -7.95 9.47
C ARG A 31 19.04 -7.12 10.75
N SER A 32 18.07 -6.25 10.99
CA SER A 32 18.09 -5.38 12.15
C SER A 32 17.78 -6.16 13.43
N ILE A 33 18.73 -6.19 14.37
CA ILE A 33 18.62 -6.77 15.72
C ILE A 33 17.42 -6.18 16.49
N ASN A 34 16.92 -5.01 16.06
CA ASN A 34 15.81 -4.30 16.68
C ASN A 34 14.42 -4.75 16.19
N THR A 35 14.35 -5.72 15.27
CA THR A 35 13.08 -6.27 14.79
C THR A 35 12.67 -7.44 15.69
N PRO A 36 11.57 -7.37 16.45
CA PRO A 36 11.20 -8.45 17.36
C PRO A 36 10.89 -9.73 16.57
N ASN A 37 11.56 -10.83 16.93
CA ASN A 37 11.36 -12.16 16.31
C ASN A 37 9.91 -12.67 16.48
N ILE A 38 9.23 -12.24 17.54
CA ILE A 38 7.84 -12.56 17.84
C ILE A 38 7.06 -11.25 17.86
N SER A 39 6.05 -11.14 16.99
CA SER A 39 5.14 -10.01 17.01
C SER A 39 4.24 -10.11 18.25
N PRO A 40 4.34 -9.16 19.21
CA PRO A 40 3.70 -9.29 20.52
C PRO A 40 2.18 -9.12 20.45
N THR A 41 1.67 -8.46 19.40
CA THR A 41 0.26 -8.11 19.25
C THR A 41 -0.13 -8.06 17.77
N PRO A 42 -1.43 -8.15 17.42
CA PRO A 42 -1.89 -8.03 16.05
C PRO A 42 -2.12 -6.57 15.62
N CYS A 43 -1.71 -5.58 16.43
CA CYS A 43 -2.04 -4.17 16.21
C CYS A 43 -0.79 -3.29 16.12
N LEU A 44 -0.83 -2.31 15.21
CA LEU A 44 0.27 -1.40 14.92
C LEU A 44 -0.17 0.05 15.07
N LYS A 45 0.74 0.89 15.57
CA LYS A 45 0.73 2.34 15.47
C LYS A 45 1.83 2.75 14.49
N ILE A 46 1.46 3.41 13.41
CA ILE A 46 2.33 3.91 12.36
C ILE A 46 2.38 5.43 12.50
N ARG A 47 3.56 6.03 12.36
CA ARG A 47 3.78 7.49 12.45
C ARG A 47 4.37 8.00 11.15
N ASN A 48 4.21 9.30 10.93
CA ASN A 48 4.81 10.04 9.83
C ASN A 48 4.29 9.64 8.44
N MET A 49 3.04 9.16 8.36
CA MET A 49 2.40 8.79 7.09
C MET A 49 1.88 9.99 6.29
N PHE A 50 1.66 11.13 6.95
CA PHE A 50 1.15 12.35 6.34
C PHE A 50 1.50 13.57 7.20
N GLU A 51 1.29 14.76 6.64
CA GLU A 51 1.40 16.04 7.34
C GLU A 51 0.05 16.73 7.28
N ARG A 52 -0.67 16.83 8.41
CA ARG A 52 -2.06 17.31 8.43
C ARG A 52 -2.25 18.61 7.65
N ASP A 53 -1.33 19.55 7.78
CA ASP A 53 -1.48 20.89 7.25
C ASP A 53 -1.31 20.94 5.71
N ASN A 54 -0.74 19.88 5.12
CA ASN A 54 -0.64 19.70 3.66
C ASN A 54 -1.79 18.84 3.10
N GLU A 55 -2.65 18.28 3.95
CA GLU A 55 -3.74 17.39 3.56
C GLU A 55 -5.03 18.18 3.30
N THR A 56 -5.58 18.05 2.09
CA THR A 56 -6.79 18.78 1.69
C THR A 56 -7.87 17.86 1.12
N GLY A 57 -9.14 18.26 1.27
CA GLY A 57 -10.31 17.47 0.86
C GLY A 57 -10.75 16.41 1.88
N ASP A 58 -11.90 15.78 1.64
CA ASP A 58 -12.49 14.87 2.64
C ASP A 58 -11.90 13.45 2.60
N ASN A 59 -11.40 13.04 1.42
CA ASN A 59 -11.05 11.66 1.11
C ASN A 59 -9.55 11.36 1.03
N TRP A 60 -8.65 12.31 1.33
CA TRP A 60 -7.20 12.10 1.26
C TRP A 60 -6.71 10.91 2.10
N HIS A 61 -7.39 10.65 3.22
CA HIS A 61 -7.09 9.55 4.13
C HIS A 61 -7.28 8.17 3.46
N LEU A 62 -8.17 8.04 2.47
CA LEU A 62 -8.33 6.80 1.70
C LEU A 62 -7.08 6.50 0.88
N ALA A 63 -6.46 7.53 0.29
CA ALA A 63 -5.20 7.35 -0.44
C ALA A 63 -4.04 6.88 0.46
N ILE A 64 -4.03 7.29 1.74
CA ILE A 64 -3.09 6.73 2.74
C ILE A 64 -3.38 5.26 3.02
N GLN A 65 -4.66 4.90 3.20
CA GLN A 65 -5.07 3.51 3.43
C GLN A 65 -4.69 2.62 2.25
N ASP A 66 -5.02 3.03 1.03
CA ASP A 66 -4.66 2.32 -0.20
C ASP A 66 -3.13 2.19 -0.35
N SER A 67 -2.37 3.25 -0.06
CA SER A 67 -0.90 3.20 -0.10
C SER A 67 -0.29 2.21 0.89
N ILE A 68 -0.92 2.03 2.05
CA ILE A 68 -0.51 1.03 3.05
C ILE A 68 -0.86 -0.39 2.57
N LEU A 69 -2.07 -0.59 2.06
CA LEU A 69 -2.49 -1.89 1.51
C LEU A 69 -1.61 -2.30 0.33
N GLU A 70 -1.25 -1.34 -0.52
CA GLU A 70 -0.31 -1.50 -1.63
C GLU A 70 1.07 -1.97 -1.16
N LYS A 71 1.64 -1.29 -0.15
CA LYS A 71 2.96 -1.63 0.41
C LYS A 71 2.95 -2.98 1.12
N CYS A 72 1.83 -3.37 1.70
CA CYS A 72 1.64 -4.66 2.37
C CYS A 72 0.99 -5.71 1.47
N ARG A 73 1.06 -5.57 0.13
CA ARG A 73 0.57 -6.58 -0.81
C ARG A 73 1.14 -7.97 -0.47
N GLY A 74 0.26 -8.97 -0.46
CA GLY A 74 0.58 -10.34 -0.02
C GLY A 74 0.21 -10.64 1.45
N ASN A 75 -0.05 -9.60 2.25
CA ASN A 75 -0.59 -9.76 3.59
C ASN A 75 -2.13 -9.70 3.59
N ASN A 76 -2.77 -10.86 3.48
CA ASN A 76 -4.24 -10.98 3.48
C ASN A 76 -4.85 -10.92 4.90
N GLY A 77 -4.06 -10.56 5.91
CA GLY A 77 -4.49 -10.51 7.31
C GLY A 77 -4.89 -9.13 7.80
N ILE A 78 -4.85 -8.07 6.98
CA ILE A 78 -5.15 -6.70 7.42
C ILE A 78 -6.67 -6.53 7.50
N LEU A 79 -7.21 -6.29 8.69
CA LEU A 79 -8.65 -6.21 8.94
C LEU A 79 -9.17 -4.77 9.04
N CYS A 80 -8.31 -3.86 9.48
CA CYS A 80 -8.72 -2.49 9.77
C CYS A 80 -7.53 -1.54 9.68
N ILE A 81 -7.73 -0.40 9.01
CA ILE A 81 -6.83 0.75 9.01
C ILE A 81 -7.64 1.98 9.45
N ARG A 82 -7.09 2.78 10.36
CA ARG A 82 -7.69 4.02 10.88
C ARG A 82 -6.66 5.14 10.81
N VAL A 83 -6.96 6.15 9.99
CA VAL A 83 -6.12 7.34 9.84
C VAL A 83 -6.62 8.40 10.82
N GLU A 84 -5.76 8.85 11.73
CA GLU A 84 -6.10 9.87 12.73
C GLU A 84 -5.95 11.26 12.10
N LYS A 85 -6.97 11.74 11.39
CA LYS A 85 -6.90 12.97 10.58
C LYS A 85 -6.43 14.20 11.37
N ALA A 86 -6.72 14.28 12.66
CA ALA A 86 -6.33 15.41 13.50
C ALA A 86 -4.85 15.37 13.94
N SER A 87 -4.12 14.28 13.68
CA SER A 87 -2.76 14.08 14.18
C SER A 87 -1.71 14.93 13.46
N THR A 88 -0.90 15.68 14.23
CA THR A 88 0.31 16.37 13.73
C THR A 88 1.40 15.38 13.35
N GLU A 89 1.44 14.23 14.03
CA GLU A 89 2.49 13.23 13.85
C GLU A 89 2.23 12.25 12.69
N GLY A 90 1.20 12.50 11.87
CA GLY A 90 0.82 11.61 10.77
C GLY A 90 0.45 10.19 11.23
N LEU A 91 -0.43 10.05 12.24
CA LEU A 91 -0.73 8.77 12.87
C LEU A 91 -1.73 7.92 12.08
N VAL A 92 -1.39 6.64 11.92
CA VAL A 92 -2.29 5.61 11.40
C VAL A 92 -2.25 4.39 12.32
N TYR A 93 -3.40 3.79 12.57
CA TYR A 93 -3.55 2.57 13.34
C TYR A 93 -4.01 1.43 12.45
N MET A 94 -3.43 0.24 12.65
CA MET A 94 -3.78 -0.96 11.91
C MET A 94 -4.08 -2.12 12.86
N LYS A 95 -5.11 -2.92 12.56
CA LYS A 95 -5.38 -4.23 13.19
C LYS A 95 -5.31 -5.31 12.12
N CYS A 96 -4.57 -6.37 12.41
CA CYS A 96 -4.52 -7.60 11.63
C CYS A 96 -5.31 -8.72 12.32
N SER A 97 -5.59 -9.80 11.59
CA SER A 97 -6.23 -11.02 12.10
C SER A 97 -5.29 -11.85 12.97
N THR A 98 -4.00 -11.81 12.69
CA THR A 98 -2.97 -12.57 13.40
C THR A 98 -1.75 -11.71 13.73
N ASN A 99 -1.02 -12.11 14.78
CA ASN A 99 0.26 -11.48 15.12
C ASN A 99 1.28 -11.60 13.97
N GLN A 100 1.28 -12.73 13.25
CA GLN A 100 2.15 -12.93 12.08
C GLN A 100 1.82 -11.94 10.96
N GLY A 101 0.53 -11.68 10.69
CA GLY A 101 0.10 -10.65 9.75
C GLY A 101 0.60 -9.27 10.17
N ALA A 102 0.49 -8.91 11.44
CA ALA A 102 1.04 -7.65 11.95
C ALA A 102 2.58 -7.59 11.81
N GLY A 103 3.29 -8.69 12.04
CA GLY A 103 4.73 -8.79 11.83
C GLY A 103 5.16 -8.58 10.38
N GLN A 104 4.41 -9.13 9.42
CA GLN A 104 4.64 -8.89 8.00
C GLN A 104 4.44 -7.41 7.64
N ALA A 105 3.33 -6.82 8.08
CA ALA A 105 3.08 -5.39 7.87
C ALA A 105 4.16 -4.51 8.51
N PHE A 106 4.60 -4.85 9.74
CA PHE A 106 5.70 -4.15 10.41
C PHE A 106 6.96 -4.14 9.55
N LYS A 107 7.38 -5.31 9.04
CA LYS A 107 8.59 -5.42 8.21
C LYS A 107 8.49 -4.60 6.92
N SER A 108 7.32 -4.56 6.28
CA SER A 108 7.12 -3.79 5.06
C SER A 108 7.09 -2.28 5.29
N LEU A 109 6.58 -1.81 6.42
CA LEU A 109 6.34 -0.38 6.67
C LEU A 109 7.45 0.29 7.48
N HIS A 110 8.00 -0.41 8.46
CA HIS A 110 8.97 0.17 9.39
C HIS A 110 10.28 0.49 8.68
N GLY A 111 10.76 1.73 8.82
CA GLY A 111 12.00 2.14 8.19
C GLY A 111 11.85 2.44 6.69
N SER A 112 10.65 2.36 6.13
CA SER A 112 10.41 2.79 4.75
C SER A 112 10.26 4.31 4.63
N TRP A 113 10.68 4.86 3.50
CA TRP A 113 10.42 6.24 3.12
C TRP A 113 9.10 6.35 2.35
N PHE A 114 8.24 7.27 2.78
CA PHE A 114 6.97 7.60 2.14
C PHE A 114 6.83 9.11 2.03
N ASP A 115 6.72 9.62 0.81
CA ASP A 115 6.58 11.07 0.54
C ASP A 115 7.63 11.94 1.27
N GLY A 116 8.89 11.55 1.18
CA GLY A 116 10.02 12.23 1.80
C GLY A 116 10.14 12.04 3.30
N ARG A 117 9.32 11.17 3.91
CA ARG A 117 9.25 10.95 5.36
C ARG A 117 9.66 9.54 5.75
N LEU A 118 10.44 9.43 6.81
CA LEU A 118 10.75 8.13 7.40
C LEU A 118 9.57 7.63 8.23
N VAL A 119 8.98 6.52 7.81
CA VAL A 119 7.86 5.87 8.48
C VAL A 119 8.38 5.03 9.66
N THR A 120 7.78 5.22 10.82
CA THR A 120 8.09 4.41 12.02
C THR A 120 6.85 3.68 12.50
N VAL A 121 7.06 2.46 13.01
CA VAL A 121 5.97 1.57 13.41
C VAL A 121 6.28 1.04 14.80
N LYS A 122 5.25 0.92 15.63
CA LYS A 122 5.31 0.26 16.94
C LYS A 122 4.11 -0.66 17.11
N PHE A 123 4.30 -1.77 17.79
CA PHE A 123 3.20 -2.60 18.24
C PHE A 123 2.44 -1.91 19.38
N ILE A 124 1.12 -2.12 19.42
CA ILE A 124 0.26 -1.64 20.51
C ILE A 124 -0.67 -2.76 20.97
N SER A 125 -1.11 -2.73 22.22
CA SER A 125 -2.03 -3.75 22.71
C SER A 125 -3.38 -3.70 21.98
N LEU A 126 -3.98 -4.88 21.79
CA LEU A 126 -5.30 -5.02 21.18
C LEU A 126 -6.36 -4.21 21.96
N ASN A 127 -6.31 -4.26 23.29
CA ASN A 127 -7.20 -3.49 24.17
C ASN A 127 -7.09 -1.98 23.88
N ARG A 128 -5.87 -1.45 23.75
CA ARG A 128 -5.68 -0.03 23.43
C ARG A 128 -6.25 0.33 22.06
N PHE A 129 -6.09 -0.53 21.05
CA PHE A 129 -6.71 -0.32 19.74
C PHE A 129 -8.24 -0.27 19.85
N HIS A 130 -8.86 -1.25 20.51
CA HIS A 130 -10.32 -1.33 20.67
C HIS A 130 -10.90 -0.21 21.53
N SER A 131 -10.14 0.30 22.50
CA SER A 131 -10.55 1.45 23.31
C SER A 131 -10.72 2.72 22.47
N HIS A 132 -9.89 2.89 21.44
CA HIS A 132 -10.01 4.00 20.48
C HIS A 132 -11.02 3.70 19.36
N TYR A 133 -11.11 2.44 18.91
CA TYR A 133 -11.91 2.01 17.77
C TYR A 133 -12.76 0.78 18.13
N PRO A 134 -13.84 0.94 18.91
CA PRO A 134 -14.66 -0.18 19.39
C PRO A 134 -15.42 -0.89 18.26
N ASP A 135 -15.75 -0.16 17.19
CA ASP A 135 -16.35 -0.68 15.96
C ASP A 135 -15.49 -1.77 15.28
N SER A 136 -14.18 -1.79 15.54
CA SER A 136 -13.26 -2.74 14.94
C SER A 136 -13.21 -4.12 15.61
N VAL A 137 -13.88 -4.31 16.75
CA VAL A 137 -13.80 -5.55 17.55
C VAL A 137 -14.25 -6.76 16.73
N GLY A 138 -15.40 -6.66 16.07
CA GLY A 138 -16.02 -7.75 15.30
C GLY A 138 -15.54 -7.91 13.86
N LEU A 139 -14.59 -7.09 13.39
CA LEU A 139 -14.09 -7.18 12.02
C LEU A 139 -13.29 -8.48 11.83
N THR A 140 -13.70 -9.27 10.84
CA THR A 140 -13.08 -10.55 10.44
C THR A 140 -12.72 -10.61 8.97
N SER A 141 -13.32 -9.75 8.14
CA SER A 141 -13.05 -9.68 6.70
C SER A 141 -11.78 -8.87 6.40
N PRO A 142 -10.81 -9.40 5.62
CA PRO A 142 -9.65 -8.65 5.18
C PRO A 142 -10.01 -7.45 4.29
N LEU A 143 -9.23 -6.38 4.41
CA LEU A 143 -9.32 -5.22 3.54
C LEU A 143 -8.67 -5.52 2.19
N THR A 144 -9.33 -5.09 1.11
CA THR A 144 -8.80 -5.10 -0.25
C THR A 144 -8.46 -3.68 -0.69
N PRO A 145 -7.35 -3.44 -1.41
CA PRO A 145 -7.06 -2.14 -1.98
C PRO A 145 -8.14 -1.72 -2.99
N THR A 146 -8.50 -0.44 -3.02
CA THR A 146 -9.60 0.11 -3.83
C THR A 146 -9.32 0.11 -5.35
N SER A 147 -8.10 -0.23 -5.77
CA SER A 147 -7.59 -0.03 -7.14
C SER A 147 -7.77 -1.19 -8.12
N SER A 148 -8.76 -2.07 -7.91
CA SER A 148 -9.13 -3.10 -8.90
C SER A 148 -10.50 -2.84 -9.51
N THR A 149 -10.64 -1.81 -10.35
CA THR A 149 -11.54 -1.95 -11.49
C THR A 149 -10.92 -3.00 -12.42
N PRO A 150 -11.53 -4.18 -12.63
CA PRO A 150 -11.18 -4.94 -13.82
C PRO A 150 -11.47 -4.01 -15.00
N VAL A 151 -10.43 -3.61 -15.72
CA VAL A 151 -10.60 -3.14 -17.09
C VAL A 151 -11.31 -4.30 -17.80
N SER A 152 -12.62 -4.16 -17.96
CA SER A 152 -13.38 -4.97 -18.88
C SER A 152 -12.81 -4.64 -20.25
N THR A 153 -11.83 -5.43 -20.68
CA THR A 153 -11.41 -5.51 -22.08
C THR A 153 -12.63 -5.96 -22.86
N PHE A 154 -13.48 -5.01 -23.23
CA PHE A 154 -14.30 -5.13 -24.42
C PHE A 154 -13.31 -5.22 -25.59
N LEU A 155 -12.91 -6.44 -25.94
CA LEU A 155 -12.37 -6.70 -27.26
C LEU A 155 -13.45 -6.31 -28.27
N PRO A 156 -13.20 -5.38 -29.22
CA PRO A 156 -14.07 -5.27 -30.37
C PRO A 156 -14.02 -6.60 -31.16
N PRO A 157 -15.14 -7.08 -31.72
CA PRO A 157 -15.14 -8.26 -32.56
C PRO A 157 -14.26 -8.00 -33.79
N SER A 158 -13.32 -8.92 -34.04
CA SER A 158 -12.43 -8.90 -35.20
C SER A 158 -13.25 -8.87 -36.50
N PRO A 159 -12.88 -8.03 -37.50
CA PRO A 159 -13.50 -8.10 -38.81
C PRO A 159 -13.12 -9.42 -39.48
N GLY A 160 -14.15 -10.19 -39.87
CA GLY A 160 -14.01 -11.47 -40.56
C GLY A 160 -13.23 -11.33 -41.87
N PHE A 161 -12.25 -12.21 -42.04
CA PHE A 161 -11.58 -12.40 -43.33
C PHE A 161 -12.59 -12.99 -44.33
N THR A 162 -12.92 -12.22 -45.36
CA THR A 162 -13.67 -12.73 -46.51
C THR A 162 -12.74 -13.63 -47.33
N THR A 163 -12.98 -14.94 -47.32
CA THR A 163 -12.32 -15.88 -48.22
C THR A 163 -12.68 -15.54 -49.66
N SER A 164 -11.72 -14.99 -50.40
CA SER A 164 -11.81 -14.79 -51.84
C SER A 164 -11.61 -16.13 -52.57
N THR A 165 -12.68 -16.64 -53.15
CA THR A 165 -12.67 -17.77 -54.10
C THR A 165 -11.95 -17.34 -55.39
N PRO A 166 -10.93 -18.06 -55.87
CA PRO A 166 -10.42 -17.86 -57.23
C PRO A 166 -11.30 -18.64 -58.22
N LEU A 167 -12.08 -17.91 -59.01
CA LEU A 167 -12.49 -18.38 -60.34
C LEU A 167 -11.27 -18.35 -61.24
N HIS A 168 -10.96 -19.43 -61.95
CA HIS A 168 -10.31 -19.30 -63.26
C HIS A 168 -10.82 -20.39 -64.22
N PRO A 169 -10.85 -20.08 -65.54
CA PRO A 169 -11.82 -20.63 -66.47
C PRO A 169 -11.23 -21.65 -67.47
N HIS A 170 -12.17 -22.40 -68.06
CA HIS A 170 -12.17 -23.10 -69.36
C HIS A 170 -11.19 -24.25 -69.63
#